data_AF-A0A1V6GXM0-F1
#
_entry.id   AF-A0A1V6GXM0-F1
#
_cell.length_a   1.000
_cell.length_b   1.000
_cell.length_c   1.000
_cell.angle_alpha   90.00
_cell.angle_beta   90.00
_cell.angle_gamma   90.00
#
_symmetry.space_group_name_H-M   'P 1'
#
loop_
_entity.id
_entity.type
_entity.pdbx_description
1 polymer ?
#
loop_
_entity_poly.entity_id
_entity_poly.type
_entity_poly.pdbx_seq_one_letter_code
_entity_poly.pdbx_strand_id
1 'polypeptide(L)'
;MTKKVIWVTALVLTTGMWSARALPEVSNVAMQQMTGTRTMQITYTLSEDAIITLGIETNGVALPDNVVTCLSGDVCKKVTAGAGTILWDAGADWDGNLDATARAVVTAWPTNNPPDVIVFDVTEGAGAASYPVYYYTSLDALPYGGVQNFIYKCDRLVMKKIPRGSFTMGWLDIGVRQMTLSKDFYMGVYEVTQGQWYRVRGTSPTGIVSDYQTRMVRPVTNVSYDHLRGSTSAGYDWPSTGSAVSDAVPFLSRLRDKTGFGTIDLPTDAQWEYACRAGTRTTFNSGDCAATAGGTVNEWLNPLGRYRYNGGWDGVTLPDYATCPPSQATHIVGSYAPNAWGLYDMHGNVREWCRDWHQTVMPPNDTDPTGPTTGSTRVQRGGDWYWSAENCRSGYRGSATPGTVSGSCGFRVMMNVE
;
A
#
# COMPACT_ATOMS: atom_id res chain seq x y z
N MET A 1 -49.35 24.58 15.14
CA MET A 1 -48.14 25.39 14.88
C MET A 1 -46.96 24.46 14.67
N THR A 2 -46.55 24.37 13.42
CA THR A 2 -45.39 23.64 12.90
C THR A 2 -44.10 24.24 13.44
N LYS A 3 -43.19 23.41 13.98
CA LYS A 3 -41.76 23.77 14.12
C LYS A 3 -40.89 22.65 13.55
N LYS A 4 -40.46 22.87 12.31
CA LYS A 4 -39.26 22.30 11.70
C LYS A 4 -38.05 23.06 12.26
N VAL A 5 -37.00 22.37 12.72
CA VAL A 5 -35.62 22.87 12.84
C VAL A 5 -34.71 21.62 12.74
N ILE A 6 -34.13 21.33 11.58
CA ILE A 6 -32.83 21.75 10.98
C ILE A 6 -31.67 20.83 11.39
N TRP A 7 -30.95 20.43 10.34
CA TRP A 7 -29.86 19.47 10.21
C TRP A 7 -28.62 19.78 11.05
N VAL A 8 -27.98 18.72 11.53
CA VAL A 8 -26.63 18.78 12.12
C VAL A 8 -25.62 18.67 10.97
N THR A 9 -24.95 19.78 10.64
CA THR A 9 -23.79 19.81 9.75
C THR A 9 -22.53 19.67 10.61
N ALA A 10 -21.76 18.60 10.39
CA ALA A 10 -20.44 18.44 11.00
C ALA A 10 -19.48 19.50 10.44
N LEU A 11 -18.94 20.33 11.33
CA LEU A 11 -17.94 21.34 11.04
C LEU A 11 -16.57 20.67 10.90
N VAL A 12 -16.09 20.46 9.67
CA VAL A 12 -14.69 20.17 9.41
C VAL A 12 -13.97 21.51 9.27
N LEU A 13 -13.11 21.85 10.22
CA LEU A 13 -12.18 22.98 10.16
C LEU A 13 -11.14 22.69 9.06
N THR A 14 -11.34 23.29 7.88
CA THR A 14 -10.40 23.26 6.76
C THR A 14 -9.46 24.46 6.82
N THR A 15 -8.18 24.22 7.12
CA THR A 15 -7.12 25.17 6.71
C THR A 15 -6.62 24.75 5.34
N GLY A 16 -7.17 25.40 4.31
CA GLY A 16 -6.79 25.24 2.92
C GLY A 16 -7.99 25.44 2.01
N MET A 17 -8.24 26.68 1.58
CA MET A 17 -9.19 26.97 0.51
C MET A 17 -8.67 26.39 -0.80
N TRP A 18 -9.01 25.13 -1.06
CA TRP A 18 -8.96 24.52 -2.38
C TRP A 18 -10.40 24.26 -2.77
N SER A 19 -10.84 24.81 -3.90
CA SER A 19 -12.16 24.57 -4.44
C SER A 19 -12.29 23.06 -4.68
N ALA A 20 -13.02 22.35 -3.83
CA ALA A 20 -13.33 20.94 -4.06
C ALA A 20 -14.07 20.88 -5.39
N ARG A 21 -13.44 20.31 -6.41
CA ARG A 21 -14.12 20.02 -7.68
C ARG A 21 -15.31 19.12 -7.33
N ALA A 22 -16.49 19.43 -7.86
CA ALA A 22 -17.66 18.58 -7.68
C ALA A 22 -17.33 17.16 -8.15
N LEU A 23 -17.85 16.14 -7.45
CA LEU A 23 -17.75 14.76 -7.90
C LEU A 23 -18.42 14.62 -9.28
N PRO A 24 -17.92 13.73 -10.15
CA PRO A 24 -18.63 13.36 -11.37
C PRO A 24 -20.08 13.00 -11.08
N GLU A 25 -21.00 13.44 -11.93
CA GLU A 25 -22.42 13.21 -11.74
C GLU A 25 -22.79 11.78 -12.14
N VAL A 26 -23.56 11.12 -11.27
CA VAL A 26 -24.21 9.84 -11.55
C VAL A 26 -25.71 10.04 -11.56
N SER A 27 -26.36 9.63 -12.64
CA SER A 27 -27.81 9.75 -12.83
C SER A 27 -28.42 8.44 -13.34
N ASN A 28 -29.75 8.39 -13.40
CA ASN A 28 -30.52 7.24 -13.90
C ASN A 28 -30.13 5.90 -13.25
N VAL A 29 -29.80 5.92 -11.95
CA VAL A 29 -29.44 4.70 -11.22
C VAL A 29 -30.69 3.83 -11.08
N ALA A 30 -30.62 2.61 -11.60
CA ALA A 30 -31.65 1.60 -11.44
C ALA A 30 -31.01 0.30 -10.94
N MET A 31 -31.71 -0.42 -10.07
CA MET A 31 -31.27 -1.71 -9.53
C MET A 31 -32.39 -2.73 -9.71
N GLN A 32 -32.08 -3.83 -10.40
CA GLN A 32 -33.04 -4.90 -10.69
C GLN A 32 -32.41 -6.26 -10.45
N GLN A 33 -33.16 -7.16 -9.82
CA GLN A 33 -32.74 -8.55 -9.68
C GLN A 33 -32.82 -9.26 -11.02
N MET A 34 -31.75 -9.97 -11.41
CA MET A 34 -31.75 -10.79 -12.60
C MET A 34 -32.64 -12.02 -12.41
N THR A 35 -33.44 -12.34 -13.43
CA THR A 35 -34.44 -13.42 -13.36
C THR A 35 -33.82 -14.76 -12.97
N GLY A 36 -34.34 -15.36 -11.90
CA GLY A 36 -33.90 -16.68 -11.44
C GLY A 36 -32.57 -16.69 -10.69
N THR A 37 -31.97 -15.53 -10.40
CA THR A 37 -30.73 -15.42 -9.62
C THR A 37 -30.90 -14.50 -8.42
N ARG A 38 -29.89 -14.44 -7.54
CA ARG A 38 -29.78 -13.41 -6.48
C ARG A 38 -28.78 -12.33 -6.83
N THR A 39 -28.47 -12.21 -8.12
CA THR A 39 -27.60 -11.16 -8.66
C THR A 39 -28.43 -9.94 -8.99
N MET A 40 -28.00 -8.80 -8.49
CA MET A 40 -28.57 -7.50 -8.82
C MET A 40 -27.80 -6.90 -10.00
N GLN A 41 -28.52 -6.49 -11.03
CA GLN A 41 -28.01 -5.64 -12.09
C GLN A 41 -28.30 -4.19 -11.74
N ILE A 42 -27.25 -3.38 -11.67
CA ILE A 42 -27.33 -1.94 -11.42
C ILE A 42 -26.90 -1.23 -12.69
N THR A 43 -27.76 -0.37 -13.24
CA THR A 43 -27.44 0.49 -14.38
C THR A 43 -27.38 1.94 -13.93
N TYR A 44 -26.57 2.75 -14.60
CA TYR A 44 -26.41 4.17 -14.31
C TYR A 44 -25.91 4.93 -15.54
N THR A 45 -25.97 6.26 -15.50
CA THR A 45 -25.36 7.17 -16.48
C THR A 45 -24.32 8.03 -15.78
N LEU A 46 -23.14 8.14 -16.37
CA LEU A 46 -21.98 8.86 -15.86
C LEU A 46 -21.66 10.08 -16.73
N SER A 47 -21.45 11.25 -16.11
CA SER A 47 -21.21 12.51 -16.83
C SER A 47 -19.80 12.67 -17.41
N GLU A 48 -18.79 12.12 -16.75
CA GLU A 48 -17.38 12.21 -17.14
C GLU A 48 -16.62 10.97 -16.67
N ASP A 49 -15.44 10.70 -17.25
CA ASP A 49 -14.60 9.57 -16.85
C ASP A 49 -14.34 9.57 -15.34
N ALA A 50 -14.64 8.46 -14.68
CA ALA A 50 -14.57 8.35 -13.23
C ALA A 50 -14.22 6.94 -12.77
N ILE A 51 -13.74 6.83 -11.54
CA ILE A 51 -13.65 5.54 -10.84
C ILE A 51 -14.98 5.31 -10.13
N ILE A 52 -15.56 4.14 -10.30
CA ILE A 52 -16.89 3.82 -9.77
C ILE A 52 -16.80 2.88 -8.57
N THR A 53 -17.51 3.21 -7.49
CA THR A 53 -17.72 2.32 -6.34
C THR A 53 -19.22 2.14 -6.10
N LEU A 54 -19.61 0.99 -5.54
CA LEU A 54 -21.00 0.69 -5.21
C LEU A 54 -21.16 0.57 -3.69
N GLY A 55 -22.08 1.34 -3.13
CA GLY A 55 -22.69 1.07 -1.84
C GLY A 55 -24.13 0.61 -2.01
N ILE A 56 -24.69 -0.01 -0.97
CA ILE A 56 -26.10 -0.41 -0.91
C ILE A 56 -26.71 0.23 0.33
N GLU A 57 -27.90 0.80 0.21
CA GLU A 57 -28.65 1.35 1.35
C GLU A 57 -29.97 0.61 1.52
N THR A 58 -30.37 0.39 2.77
CA THR A 58 -31.66 -0.20 3.15
C THR A 58 -32.32 0.71 4.17
N ASN A 59 -33.61 1.03 3.99
CA ASN A 59 -34.33 1.96 4.88
C ASN A 59 -33.63 3.30 5.16
N GLY A 60 -32.79 3.78 4.23
CA GLY A 60 -32.02 5.02 4.44
C GLY A 60 -30.67 4.86 5.14
N VAL A 61 -30.25 3.64 5.42
CA VAL A 61 -28.99 3.32 6.10
C VAL A 61 -28.09 2.53 5.16
N ALA A 62 -26.85 2.97 5.00
CA ALA A 62 -25.85 2.24 4.24
C ALA A 62 -25.56 0.89 4.89
N LEU A 63 -25.61 -0.16 4.08
CA LEU A 63 -24.97 -1.42 4.43
C LEU A 63 -23.47 -1.16 4.57
N PRO A 64 -22.82 -1.77 5.57
CA PRO A 64 -21.36 -1.72 5.68
C PRO A 64 -20.67 -2.19 4.38
N ASP A 65 -19.58 -1.53 3.98
CA ASP A 65 -18.81 -1.87 2.76
C ASP A 65 -18.34 -3.34 2.74
N ASN A 66 -18.22 -3.97 3.91
CA ASN A 66 -17.86 -5.38 4.04
C ASN A 66 -18.99 -6.38 3.74
N VAL A 67 -20.20 -5.89 3.44
CA VAL A 67 -21.34 -6.68 2.98
C VAL A 67 -21.49 -6.60 1.46
N VAL A 68 -20.82 -5.67 0.76
CA VAL A 68 -20.98 -5.47 -0.69
C VAL A 68 -19.62 -5.75 -1.37
N THR A 69 -19.28 -7.02 -1.55
CA THR A 69 -17.93 -7.48 -1.93
C THR A 69 -17.87 -8.28 -3.24
N CYS A 70 -18.93 -9.01 -3.61
CA CYS A 70 -19.05 -9.82 -4.82
C CYS A 70 -19.54 -8.98 -6.01
N LEU A 71 -18.66 -8.09 -6.47
CA LEU A 71 -18.93 -7.11 -7.52
C LEU A 71 -18.26 -7.45 -8.85
N SER A 72 -18.93 -7.16 -9.97
CA SER A 72 -18.35 -7.22 -11.31
C SER A 72 -18.97 -6.18 -12.26
N GLY A 73 -18.43 -6.03 -13.47
CA GLY A 73 -18.88 -5.02 -14.44
C GLY A 73 -18.14 -3.69 -14.29
N ASP A 74 -18.86 -2.58 -14.33
CA ASP A 74 -18.33 -1.21 -14.32
C ASP A 74 -18.12 -0.65 -12.92
N VAL A 75 -17.31 -1.36 -12.12
CA VAL A 75 -17.05 -1.06 -10.71
C VAL A 75 -15.59 -1.33 -10.37
N CYS A 76 -15.06 -0.56 -9.41
CA CYS A 76 -13.67 -0.60 -8.95
C CYS A 76 -12.60 -0.43 -10.06
N LYS A 77 -12.96 0.28 -11.13
CA LYS A 77 -12.08 0.62 -12.25
C LYS A 77 -12.46 1.99 -12.80
N LYS A 78 -11.61 2.54 -13.67
CA LYS A 78 -11.95 3.71 -14.47
C LYS A 78 -13.01 3.32 -15.51
N VAL A 79 -14.09 4.10 -15.59
CA VAL A 79 -15.20 3.95 -16.51
C VAL A 79 -15.31 5.21 -17.35
N THR A 80 -15.49 5.06 -18.65
CA THR A 80 -15.70 6.18 -19.57
C THR A 80 -17.10 6.78 -19.39
N ALA A 81 -17.24 8.09 -19.61
CA ALA A 81 -18.53 8.76 -19.58
C ALA A 81 -19.60 8.04 -20.44
N GLY A 82 -20.84 7.97 -19.95
CA GLY A 82 -21.95 7.29 -20.62
C GLY A 82 -22.68 6.27 -19.74
N ALA A 83 -23.33 5.30 -20.39
CA ALA A 83 -24.06 4.24 -19.69
C ALA A 83 -23.09 3.20 -19.11
N GLY A 84 -23.30 2.81 -17.85
CA GLY A 84 -22.53 1.78 -17.17
C GLY A 84 -23.42 0.72 -16.53
N THR A 85 -22.85 -0.47 -16.29
CA THR A 85 -23.55 -1.58 -15.63
C THR A 85 -22.67 -2.28 -14.60
N ILE A 86 -23.18 -2.41 -13.37
CA ILE A 86 -22.56 -3.17 -12.28
C ILE A 86 -23.41 -4.40 -12.01
N LEU A 87 -22.77 -5.53 -11.71
CA LEU A 87 -23.42 -6.71 -11.18
C LEU A 87 -22.96 -6.93 -9.73
N TRP A 88 -23.92 -7.16 -8.84
CA TRP A 88 -23.67 -7.50 -7.45
C TRP A 88 -24.32 -8.84 -7.11
N ASP A 89 -23.52 -9.84 -6.72
CA ASP A 89 -24.04 -11.12 -6.24
C ASP A 89 -24.47 -10.99 -4.76
N ALA A 90 -25.65 -10.41 -4.55
CA ALA A 90 -26.24 -10.25 -3.23
C ALA A 90 -26.54 -11.60 -2.55
N GLY A 91 -26.65 -12.69 -3.32
CA GLY A 91 -26.80 -14.03 -2.77
C GLY A 91 -25.54 -14.52 -2.04
N ALA A 92 -24.36 -14.23 -2.60
CA ALA A 92 -23.09 -14.58 -1.98
C ALA A 92 -22.74 -13.67 -0.79
N ASP A 93 -23.04 -12.38 -0.93
CA ASP A 93 -22.66 -11.33 0.02
C ASP A 93 -23.63 -11.17 1.20
N TRP A 94 -24.93 -11.34 0.95
CA TRP A 94 -26.00 -11.01 1.87
C TRP A 94 -27.07 -12.10 1.90
N ASP A 95 -26.62 -13.35 2.00
CA ASP A 95 -27.49 -14.53 2.02
C ASP A 95 -28.58 -14.44 3.11
N GLY A 96 -29.75 -14.99 2.81
CA GLY A 96 -30.93 -14.94 3.69
C GLY A 96 -31.63 -13.58 3.81
N ASN A 97 -31.07 -12.50 3.27
CA ASN A 97 -31.67 -11.17 3.34
C ASN A 97 -32.42 -10.83 2.03
N LEU A 98 -33.65 -10.33 2.19
CA LEU A 98 -34.50 -9.83 1.12
C LEU A 98 -35.13 -8.54 1.62
N ASP A 99 -34.77 -7.41 1.02
CA ASP A 99 -35.29 -6.09 1.40
C ASP A 99 -35.74 -5.32 0.16
N ALA A 100 -37.04 -5.07 0.05
CA ALA A 100 -37.63 -4.32 -1.06
C ALA A 100 -37.26 -2.82 -1.04
N THR A 101 -36.69 -2.33 0.06
CA THR A 101 -36.21 -0.95 0.22
C THR A 101 -34.74 -0.79 -0.15
N ALA A 102 -34.05 -1.89 -0.45
CA ALA A 102 -32.66 -1.86 -0.88
C ALA A 102 -32.51 -0.98 -2.13
N ARG A 103 -31.51 -0.10 -2.14
CA ARG A 103 -31.17 0.76 -3.26
C ARG A 103 -29.66 0.82 -3.48
N ALA A 104 -29.27 0.91 -4.74
CA ALA A 104 -27.89 1.12 -5.13
C ALA A 104 -27.46 2.58 -4.94
N VAL A 105 -26.30 2.78 -4.33
CA VAL A 105 -25.60 4.07 -4.25
C VAL A 105 -24.34 3.97 -5.07
N VAL A 106 -24.43 4.39 -6.33
CA VAL A 106 -23.27 4.44 -7.23
C VAL A 106 -22.54 5.74 -7.00
N THR A 107 -21.29 5.65 -6.55
CA THR A 107 -20.42 6.81 -6.32
C THR A 107 -19.37 6.89 -7.42
N ALA A 108 -19.25 8.05 -8.05
CA ALA A 108 -18.21 8.34 -9.03
C ALA A 108 -17.12 9.25 -8.44
N TRP A 109 -15.87 8.82 -8.56
CA TRP A 109 -14.70 9.50 -8.04
C TRP A 109 -13.87 10.08 -9.19
N PRO A 110 -13.41 11.33 -9.10
CA PRO A 110 -12.44 11.86 -10.06
C PRO A 110 -11.22 10.93 -10.16
N THR A 111 -10.72 10.66 -11.36
CA THR A 111 -9.56 9.77 -11.55
C THR A 111 -8.30 10.29 -10.86
N ASN A 112 -8.20 11.61 -10.68
CA ASN A 112 -7.10 12.29 -9.98
C ASN A 112 -7.32 12.49 -8.47
N ASN A 113 -8.46 12.04 -7.94
CA ASN A 113 -8.75 11.98 -6.52
C ASN A 113 -9.56 10.71 -6.18
N PRO A 114 -8.95 9.53 -6.38
CA PRO A 114 -9.59 8.25 -6.12
C PRO A 114 -9.82 8.01 -4.62
N PRO A 115 -10.58 6.97 -4.24
CA PRO A 115 -10.78 6.58 -2.84
C PRO A 115 -9.49 6.37 -2.07
N ASP A 116 -9.55 6.47 -0.75
CA ASP A 116 -8.36 6.52 0.09
C ASP A 116 -7.60 5.20 0.23
N VAL A 117 -8.22 4.07 -0.13
CA VAL A 117 -7.63 2.74 -0.08
C VAL A 117 -7.91 2.01 -1.38
N ILE A 118 -6.89 1.32 -1.89
CA ILE A 118 -6.98 0.39 -3.02
C ILE A 118 -6.46 -0.98 -2.57
N VAL A 119 -7.10 -2.05 -3.02
CA VAL A 119 -6.72 -3.43 -2.72
C VAL A 119 -6.60 -4.21 -4.01
N PHE A 120 -5.46 -4.86 -4.21
CA PHE A 120 -5.27 -5.85 -5.26
C PHE A 120 -5.46 -7.24 -4.68
N ASP A 121 -6.45 -7.99 -5.17
CA ASP A 121 -6.67 -9.36 -4.77
C ASP A 121 -5.82 -10.30 -5.63
N VAL A 122 -4.76 -10.82 -5.02
CA VAL A 122 -3.79 -11.70 -5.68
C VAL A 122 -4.08 -13.17 -5.37
N THR A 123 -5.24 -13.50 -4.77
CA THR A 123 -5.56 -14.85 -4.27
C THR A 123 -5.42 -15.93 -5.34
N GLU A 124 -5.89 -15.69 -6.57
CA GLU A 124 -5.81 -16.63 -7.69
C GLU A 124 -4.37 -16.93 -8.13
N GLY A 125 -3.41 -16.11 -7.71
CA GLY A 125 -2.00 -16.33 -7.94
C GLY A 125 -1.55 -16.12 -9.40
N ALA A 126 -0.36 -16.61 -9.73
CA ALA A 126 0.36 -16.18 -10.93
C ALA A 126 -0.31 -16.60 -12.24
N GLY A 127 -1.17 -17.63 -12.19
CA GLY A 127 -1.95 -18.12 -13.32
C GLY A 127 -3.22 -17.31 -13.60
N ALA A 128 -3.64 -16.41 -12.70
CA ALA A 128 -4.84 -15.59 -12.88
C ALA A 128 -4.75 -14.76 -14.15
N ALA A 129 -5.85 -14.55 -14.87
CA ALA A 129 -5.84 -13.69 -16.07
C ALA A 129 -5.57 -12.22 -15.70
N SER A 130 -6.23 -11.76 -14.63
CA SER A 130 -6.12 -10.44 -14.01
C SER A 130 -6.32 -10.55 -12.51
N TYR A 131 -5.88 -9.55 -11.74
CA TYR A 131 -6.16 -9.44 -10.31
C TYR A 131 -7.33 -8.48 -10.10
N PRO A 132 -8.41 -8.92 -9.40
CA PRO A 132 -9.47 -8.03 -9.00
C PRO A 132 -8.93 -6.85 -8.18
N VAL A 133 -9.53 -5.69 -8.41
CA VAL A 133 -9.17 -4.45 -7.72
C VAL A 133 -10.40 -3.95 -6.98
N TYR A 134 -10.19 -3.48 -5.75
CA TYR A 134 -11.23 -2.92 -4.91
C TYR A 134 -10.80 -1.57 -4.37
N TYR A 135 -11.76 -0.66 -4.20
CA TYR A 135 -11.54 0.64 -3.58
C TYR A 135 -12.38 0.79 -2.33
N TYR A 136 -11.81 1.42 -1.30
CA TYR A 136 -12.48 1.71 -0.05
C TYR A 136 -12.19 3.14 0.41
N THR A 137 -13.11 3.72 1.17
CA THR A 137 -13.02 5.10 1.66
C THR A 137 -12.05 5.27 2.82
N SER A 138 -11.66 4.19 3.49
CA SER A 138 -10.70 4.18 4.61
C SER A 138 -10.19 2.77 4.89
N LEU A 139 -9.17 2.63 5.75
CA LEU A 139 -8.72 1.32 6.22
C LEU A 139 -9.77 0.64 7.12
N ASP A 140 -10.61 1.42 7.81
CA ASP A 140 -11.67 0.89 8.68
C ASP A 140 -12.87 0.34 7.88
N ALA A 141 -13.04 0.81 6.64
CA ALA A 141 -14.03 0.30 5.71
C ALA A 141 -13.65 -1.06 5.09
N LEU A 142 -12.43 -1.55 5.35
CA LEU A 142 -11.98 -2.83 4.82
C LEU A 142 -12.77 -4.00 5.42
N PRO A 143 -13.20 -4.96 4.58
CA PRO A 143 -13.89 -6.15 5.04
C PRO A 143 -13.18 -6.99 6.09
N TYR A 144 -13.96 -7.84 6.77
CA TYR A 144 -13.46 -8.89 7.67
C TYR A 144 -12.58 -8.42 8.84
N GLY A 145 -12.82 -7.21 9.37
CA GLY A 145 -12.04 -6.65 10.48
C GLY A 145 -10.78 -5.90 10.06
N GLY A 146 -10.70 -5.52 8.78
CA GLY A 146 -9.68 -4.63 8.25
C GLY A 146 -8.28 -5.24 8.16
N VAL A 147 -7.26 -4.38 8.10
CA VAL A 147 -5.86 -4.75 7.78
C VAL A 147 -5.25 -5.81 8.71
N GLN A 148 -5.81 -6.02 9.90
CA GLN A 148 -5.35 -7.05 10.82
C GLN A 148 -5.79 -8.47 10.43
N ASN A 149 -6.80 -8.60 9.56
CA ASN A 149 -7.20 -9.89 9.03
C ASN A 149 -6.08 -10.50 8.17
N PHE A 150 -5.88 -11.81 8.31
CA PHE A 150 -4.81 -12.54 7.62
C PHE A 150 -4.84 -12.37 6.10
N ILE A 151 -6.03 -12.22 5.49
CA ILE A 151 -6.15 -12.07 4.03
C ILE A 151 -5.38 -10.86 3.51
N TYR A 152 -5.32 -9.74 4.25
CA TYR A 152 -4.57 -8.54 3.85
C TYR A 152 -3.06 -8.65 4.09
N LYS A 153 -2.62 -9.75 4.71
CA LYS A 153 -1.22 -10.06 4.95
C LYS A 153 -0.69 -11.15 4.01
N CYS A 154 -1.52 -11.91 3.30
CA CYS A 154 -1.05 -12.96 2.38
C CYS A 154 -1.74 -13.02 1.01
N ASP A 155 -3.00 -12.58 0.92
CA ASP A 155 -3.84 -12.81 -0.27
C ASP A 155 -4.21 -11.52 -0.99
N ARG A 156 -4.25 -10.41 -0.26
CA ARG A 156 -4.64 -9.09 -0.73
C ARG A 156 -3.53 -8.08 -0.43
N LEU A 157 -3.13 -7.33 -1.45
CA LEU A 157 -2.18 -6.23 -1.31
C LEU A 157 -2.99 -4.95 -1.11
N VAL A 158 -3.03 -4.47 0.13
CA VAL A 158 -3.72 -3.23 0.51
C VAL A 158 -2.76 -2.04 0.47
N MET A 159 -3.17 -0.96 -0.19
CA MET A 159 -2.40 0.27 -0.29
C MET A 159 -3.24 1.46 0.18
N LYS A 160 -2.61 2.36 0.93
CA LYS A 160 -3.20 3.59 1.44
C LYS A 160 -2.78 4.78 0.58
N LYS A 161 -3.73 5.64 0.20
CA LYS A 161 -3.46 6.91 -0.46
C LYS A 161 -2.77 7.85 0.52
N ILE A 162 -1.61 8.32 0.12
CA ILE A 162 -0.75 9.27 0.79
C ILE A 162 -0.95 10.63 0.11
N PRO A 163 -1.36 11.68 0.85
CA PRO A 163 -1.67 12.97 0.27
C PRO A 163 -0.39 13.66 -0.19
N ARG A 164 -0.43 14.33 -1.35
CA ARG A 164 0.60 15.25 -1.80
C ARG A 164 0.97 16.24 -0.69
N GLY A 165 2.19 16.76 -0.69
CA GLY A 165 2.60 17.75 0.30
C GLY A 165 4.10 17.97 0.34
N SER A 166 4.51 18.86 1.23
CA SER A 166 5.92 19.19 1.44
C SER A 166 6.41 18.69 2.79
N PHE A 167 7.67 18.25 2.84
CA PHE A 167 8.29 17.80 4.08
C PHE A 167 9.80 18.06 4.11
N THR A 168 10.34 17.96 5.31
CA THR A 168 11.79 18.04 5.53
C THR A 168 12.39 16.63 5.45
N MET A 169 13.11 16.36 4.37
CA MET A 169 13.82 15.10 4.12
C MET A 169 15.24 15.14 4.69
N GLY A 170 15.72 14.00 5.17
CA GLY A 170 17.08 13.80 5.66
C GLY A 170 17.20 13.92 7.18
N TRP A 171 18.44 13.95 7.63
CA TRP A 171 18.79 14.04 9.05
C TRP A 171 20.09 14.83 9.26
N LEU A 172 20.43 15.13 10.52
CA LEU A 172 21.54 16.00 10.89
C LEU A 172 22.91 15.56 10.33
N ASP A 173 23.11 14.26 10.12
CA ASP A 173 24.34 13.65 9.62
C ASP A 173 24.57 13.87 8.11
N ILE A 174 23.50 13.96 7.32
CA ILE A 174 23.57 14.12 5.85
C ILE A 174 22.99 15.46 5.35
N GLY A 175 22.47 16.27 6.27
CA GLY A 175 21.75 17.51 5.99
C GLY A 175 20.26 17.32 5.77
N VAL A 176 19.50 18.40 5.93
CA VAL A 176 18.05 18.44 5.73
C VAL A 176 17.67 19.29 4.53
N ARG A 177 16.60 18.92 3.84
CA ARG A 177 16.12 19.57 2.61
C ARG A 177 14.61 19.58 2.53
N GLN A 178 14.04 20.62 1.93
CA GLN A 178 12.59 20.66 1.67
C GLN A 178 12.29 19.94 0.35
N MET A 179 11.43 18.94 0.42
CA MET A 179 10.92 18.22 -0.74
C MET A 179 9.42 18.48 -0.86
N THR A 180 8.94 18.59 -2.09
CA THR A 180 7.50 18.64 -2.39
C THR A 180 7.13 17.44 -3.24
N LEU A 181 6.11 16.69 -2.82
CA LEU A 181 5.46 15.68 -3.64
C LEU A 181 4.19 16.33 -4.20
N SER A 182 4.11 16.51 -5.52
CA SER A 182 3.06 17.31 -6.17
C SER A 182 1.77 16.53 -6.40
N LYS A 183 1.84 15.19 -6.31
CA LYS A 183 0.75 14.26 -6.53
C LYS A 183 0.53 13.36 -5.33
N ASP A 184 -0.73 12.97 -5.14
CA ASP A 184 -1.07 11.89 -4.25
C ASP A 184 -0.52 10.58 -4.84
N PHE A 185 -0.21 9.62 -3.98
CA PHE A 185 0.24 8.29 -4.39
C PHE A 185 -0.26 7.25 -3.39
N TYR A 186 -0.47 6.03 -3.83
CA TYR A 186 -0.71 4.92 -2.93
C TYR A 186 0.59 4.29 -2.48
N MET A 187 0.65 3.84 -1.24
CA MET A 187 1.74 3.03 -0.71
C MET A 187 1.19 1.81 0.03
N GLY A 188 1.83 0.66 -0.15
CA GLY A 188 1.51 -0.56 0.58
C GLY A 188 1.50 -0.32 2.08
N VAL A 189 0.40 -0.71 2.74
CA VAL A 189 0.25 -0.64 4.20
C VAL A 189 1.33 -1.44 4.90
N TYR A 190 1.67 -2.59 4.33
CA TYR A 190 2.72 -3.50 4.76
C TYR A 190 3.84 -3.57 3.72
N GLU A 191 4.99 -4.07 4.15
CA GLU A 191 5.95 -4.70 3.24
C GLU A 191 5.26 -5.84 2.47
N VAL A 192 5.67 -6.10 1.23
CA VAL A 192 5.15 -7.24 0.47
C VAL A 192 5.53 -8.53 1.19
N THR A 193 4.56 -9.39 1.45
CA THR A 193 4.79 -10.63 2.18
C THR A 193 5.22 -11.77 1.27
N GLN A 194 5.75 -12.85 1.85
CA GLN A 194 6.11 -14.04 1.07
C GLN A 194 4.89 -14.69 0.41
N GLY A 195 3.70 -14.60 1.02
CA GLY A 195 2.46 -15.09 0.43
C GLY A 195 2.07 -14.30 -0.81
N GLN A 196 2.06 -12.96 -0.70
CA GLN A 196 1.81 -12.08 -1.84
C GLN A 196 2.87 -12.24 -2.94
N TRP A 197 4.15 -12.39 -2.56
CA TRP A 197 5.22 -12.72 -3.49
C TRP A 197 4.93 -14.01 -4.25
N TYR A 198 4.68 -15.11 -3.53
CA TYR A 198 4.39 -16.40 -4.13
C TYR A 198 3.19 -16.34 -5.05
N ARG A 199 2.13 -15.64 -4.65
CA ARG A 199 0.94 -15.43 -5.48
C ARG A 199 1.27 -14.68 -6.76
N VAL A 200 2.04 -13.60 -6.72
CA VAL A 200 2.35 -12.83 -7.93
C VAL A 200 3.39 -13.52 -8.83
N ARG A 201 4.41 -14.15 -8.25
CA ARG A 201 5.54 -14.74 -8.98
C ARG A 201 5.37 -16.21 -9.32
N GLY A 202 4.55 -16.95 -8.57
CA GLY A 202 4.40 -18.41 -8.68
C GLY A 202 5.55 -19.20 -8.02
N THR A 203 6.59 -18.50 -7.53
CA THR A 203 7.78 -19.10 -6.92
C THR A 203 8.02 -18.48 -5.54
N SER A 204 8.42 -19.29 -4.57
CA SER A 204 8.78 -18.79 -3.24
C SER A 204 10.19 -18.18 -3.29
N PRO A 205 10.45 -17.07 -2.56
CA PRO A 205 11.83 -16.63 -2.38
C PRO A 205 12.58 -17.70 -1.56
N THR A 206 13.90 -17.76 -1.69
CA THR A 206 14.75 -18.51 -0.76
C THR A 206 14.80 -17.74 0.57
N GLY A 207 13.71 -17.82 1.34
CA GLY A 207 13.55 -17.13 2.60
C GLY A 207 14.37 -17.77 3.73
N ILE A 208 14.64 -16.98 4.76
CA ILE A 208 15.38 -17.40 5.96
C ILE A 208 14.50 -18.21 6.91
N VAL A 209 13.24 -17.79 7.04
CA VAL A 209 12.28 -18.43 7.94
C VAL A 209 11.60 -19.56 7.18
N SER A 210 12.01 -20.79 7.46
CA SER A 210 11.42 -22.01 6.90
C SER A 210 10.12 -22.46 7.59
N ASP A 211 9.72 -21.78 8.67
CA ASP A 211 8.45 -22.04 9.37
C ASP A 211 7.26 -21.86 8.43
N TYR A 212 6.62 -22.99 8.10
CA TYR A 212 5.48 -23.02 7.21
C TYR A 212 4.27 -22.29 7.81
N GLN A 213 4.12 -22.25 9.14
CA GLN A 213 2.92 -21.71 9.79
C GLN A 213 2.79 -20.19 9.62
N THR A 214 3.90 -19.44 9.67
CA THR A 214 3.86 -17.97 9.64
C THR A 214 4.53 -17.33 8.42
N ARG A 215 5.24 -18.08 7.57
CA ARG A 215 6.00 -17.50 6.44
C ARG A 215 5.17 -16.62 5.50
N MET A 216 3.92 -16.99 5.23
CA MET A 216 3.08 -16.32 4.22
C MET A 216 2.70 -14.88 4.59
N VAL A 217 2.75 -14.55 5.88
CA VAL A 217 2.40 -13.22 6.42
C VAL A 217 3.62 -12.45 6.93
N ARG A 218 4.82 -12.97 6.69
CA ARG A 218 6.10 -12.29 6.96
C ARG A 218 6.57 -11.57 5.70
N PRO A 219 7.34 -10.48 5.82
CA PRO A 219 7.87 -9.77 4.66
C PRO A 219 8.71 -10.72 3.81
N VAL A 220 8.67 -10.49 2.50
CA VAL A 220 9.58 -11.12 1.56
C VAL A 220 10.99 -10.63 1.83
N THR A 221 11.94 -11.56 1.85
CA THR A 221 13.38 -11.29 2.01
C THR A 221 14.15 -11.97 0.89
N ASN A 222 15.45 -11.72 0.81
CA ASN A 222 16.35 -12.35 -0.16
C ASN A 222 15.96 -12.04 -1.62
N VAL A 223 15.45 -10.82 -1.83
CA VAL A 223 15.08 -10.28 -3.14
C VAL A 223 16.01 -9.12 -3.51
N SER A 224 16.46 -9.11 -4.76
CA SER A 224 17.28 -8.03 -5.32
C SER A 224 16.39 -7.01 -6.01
N TYR A 225 16.89 -5.79 -6.22
CA TYR A 225 16.19 -4.77 -7.02
C TYR A 225 15.84 -5.31 -8.41
N ASP A 226 16.74 -6.11 -9.00
CA ASP A 226 16.53 -6.74 -10.32
C ASP A 226 15.36 -7.73 -10.31
N HIS A 227 15.12 -8.45 -9.20
CA HIS A 227 13.91 -9.28 -9.06
C HIS A 227 12.62 -8.45 -8.99
N LEU A 228 12.68 -7.19 -8.57
CA LEU A 228 11.52 -6.31 -8.39
C LEU A 228 11.19 -5.53 -9.66
N ARG A 229 12.21 -4.95 -10.30
CA ARG A 229 12.09 -4.01 -11.43
C ARG A 229 12.77 -4.45 -12.73
N GLY A 230 13.61 -5.47 -12.73
CA GLY A 230 14.40 -5.90 -13.89
C GLY A 230 15.79 -5.24 -13.97
N SER A 231 16.61 -5.71 -14.92
CA SER A 231 18.01 -5.31 -15.10
C SER A 231 18.36 -4.99 -16.56
N THR A 232 19.04 -3.86 -16.82
CA THR A 232 19.43 -3.44 -18.18
C THR A 232 20.46 -4.36 -18.83
N SER A 233 21.35 -4.97 -18.05
CA SER A 233 22.33 -5.96 -18.53
C SER A 233 21.68 -7.25 -19.02
N ALA A 234 20.47 -7.54 -18.54
CA ALA A 234 19.64 -8.64 -19.00
C ALA A 234 18.65 -8.20 -20.11
N GLY A 235 18.84 -7.00 -20.68
CA GLY A 235 18.01 -6.46 -21.76
C GLY A 235 16.73 -5.76 -21.31
N TYR A 236 16.54 -5.54 -20.01
CA TYR A 236 15.36 -4.85 -19.47
C TYR A 236 15.68 -3.39 -19.15
N ASP A 237 15.29 -2.49 -20.03
CA ASP A 237 15.29 -1.05 -19.76
C ASP A 237 13.90 -0.67 -19.22
N TRP A 238 13.73 -0.67 -17.90
CA TRP A 238 12.48 -0.24 -17.26
C TRP A 238 12.57 1.26 -16.95
N PRO A 239 11.66 2.13 -17.45
CA PRO A 239 10.29 1.82 -17.91
C PRO A 239 10.08 1.66 -19.42
N SER A 240 11.13 1.61 -20.25
CA SER A 240 11.02 1.78 -21.70
C SER A 240 10.53 0.54 -22.48
N THR A 241 10.61 -0.70 -21.96
CA THR A 241 10.30 -1.89 -22.78
C THR A 241 9.04 -2.70 -22.43
N GLY A 242 8.33 -2.45 -21.32
CA GLY A 242 6.98 -3.02 -21.10
C GLY A 242 6.83 -4.54 -21.27
N SER A 243 7.91 -5.33 -21.28
CA SER A 243 7.89 -6.73 -21.72
C SER A 243 8.37 -7.68 -20.64
N ALA A 244 7.49 -8.65 -20.36
CA ALA A 244 7.65 -9.76 -19.45
C ALA A 244 8.57 -10.86 -20.02
N VAL A 245 9.42 -11.49 -19.20
CA VAL A 245 10.07 -12.77 -19.53
C VAL A 245 10.03 -13.76 -18.37
N SER A 246 9.30 -14.88 -18.48
CA SER A 246 9.35 -16.11 -17.64
C SER A 246 9.43 -15.96 -16.10
N ASP A 247 9.90 -16.93 -15.32
CA ASP A 247 10.17 -16.73 -13.87
C ASP A 247 11.19 -15.62 -13.60
N ALA A 248 11.79 -15.09 -14.68
CA ALA A 248 12.57 -13.87 -14.80
C ALA A 248 11.73 -12.56 -14.87
N VAL A 249 10.38 -12.60 -14.85
CA VAL A 249 9.55 -11.38 -14.94
C VAL A 249 9.62 -10.70 -13.58
N PRO A 250 10.01 -9.41 -13.54
CA PRO A 250 10.06 -8.66 -12.29
C PRO A 250 8.68 -8.61 -11.61
N PHE A 251 8.64 -8.68 -10.28
CA PHE A 251 7.40 -8.68 -9.50
C PHE A 251 6.45 -7.54 -9.91
N LEU A 252 7.00 -6.33 -10.06
CA LEU A 252 6.20 -5.14 -10.37
C LEU A 252 5.65 -5.15 -11.81
N SER A 253 6.34 -5.78 -12.76
CA SER A 253 5.81 -5.94 -14.12
C SER A 253 4.57 -6.83 -14.11
N ARG A 254 4.63 -8.00 -13.47
CA ARG A 254 3.46 -8.89 -13.35
C ARG A 254 2.30 -8.20 -12.64
N LEU A 255 2.58 -7.44 -11.58
CA LEU A 255 1.54 -6.74 -10.85
C LEU A 255 0.86 -5.67 -11.72
N ARG A 256 1.62 -4.88 -12.50
CA ARG A 256 1.06 -3.93 -13.49
C ARG A 256 0.18 -4.64 -14.51
N ASP A 257 0.70 -5.70 -15.12
CA ASP A 257 0.01 -6.43 -16.19
C ASP A 257 -1.32 -7.02 -15.71
N LYS A 258 -1.33 -7.59 -14.50
CA LYS A 258 -2.51 -8.25 -13.93
C LYS A 258 -3.52 -7.27 -13.36
N THR A 259 -3.10 -6.10 -12.87
CA THR A 259 -4.01 -5.10 -12.27
C THR A 259 -4.47 -4.04 -13.27
N GLY A 260 -3.74 -3.83 -14.36
CA GLY A 260 -3.97 -2.76 -15.33
C GLY A 260 -3.39 -1.39 -14.93
N PHE A 261 -2.69 -1.28 -13.80
CA PHE A 261 -2.14 0.00 -13.31
C PHE A 261 -0.66 0.16 -13.67
N GLY A 262 -0.38 0.89 -14.75
CA GLY A 262 0.99 1.10 -15.26
C GLY A 262 1.91 1.91 -14.34
N THR A 263 1.34 2.68 -13.39
CA THR A 263 2.10 3.55 -12.47
C THR A 263 2.55 2.84 -11.19
N ILE A 264 2.20 1.56 -10.98
CA ILE A 264 2.71 0.73 -9.88
C ILE A 264 4.23 0.70 -9.93
N ASP A 265 4.92 0.79 -8.81
CA ASP A 265 6.37 0.79 -8.74
C ASP A 265 6.97 0.61 -7.32
N LEU A 266 8.29 0.74 -7.18
CA LEU A 266 8.94 1.06 -5.91
C LEU A 266 8.77 2.54 -5.58
N PRO A 267 8.65 2.91 -4.28
CA PRO A 267 8.64 4.31 -3.89
C PRO A 267 9.97 4.98 -4.23
N THR A 268 9.94 6.29 -4.51
CA THR A 268 11.18 7.07 -4.48
C THR A 268 11.72 7.20 -3.06
N ASP A 269 13.00 7.56 -2.94
CA ASP A 269 13.65 7.85 -1.66
C ASP A 269 12.85 8.88 -0.85
N ALA A 270 12.37 9.93 -1.53
CA ALA A 270 11.56 10.98 -0.91
C ALA A 270 10.13 10.51 -0.58
N GLN A 271 9.47 9.77 -1.47
CA GLN A 271 8.14 9.21 -1.18
C GLN A 271 8.16 8.30 0.05
N TRP A 272 9.19 7.45 0.16
CA TRP A 272 9.34 6.55 1.29
C TRP A 272 9.52 7.32 2.61
N GLU A 273 10.42 8.31 2.67
CA GLU A 273 10.64 9.06 3.92
C GLU A 273 9.42 9.92 4.29
N TYR A 274 8.77 10.54 3.31
CA TYR A 274 7.54 11.28 3.54
C TYR A 274 6.46 10.40 4.17
N ALA A 275 6.24 9.23 3.58
CA ALA A 275 5.31 8.24 4.07
C ALA A 275 5.69 7.70 5.45
N CYS A 276 6.98 7.43 5.69
CA CYS A 276 7.50 6.98 6.99
C CYS A 276 7.16 8.01 8.08
N ARG A 277 7.48 9.29 7.81
CA ARG A 277 7.32 10.40 8.75
C ARG A 277 5.86 10.72 9.06
N ALA A 278 4.96 10.59 8.09
CA ALA A 278 3.54 10.89 8.24
C ALA A 278 3.27 12.23 8.96
N GLY A 279 4.01 13.27 8.57
CA GLY A 279 3.91 14.63 9.15
C GLY A 279 4.86 14.93 10.31
N THR A 280 5.56 13.93 10.87
CA THR A 280 6.52 14.14 11.96
C THR A 280 7.92 14.54 11.46
N ARG A 281 8.73 15.12 12.34
CA ARG A 281 10.14 15.51 12.10
C ARG A 281 11.13 14.83 13.04
N THR A 282 10.64 13.90 13.84
CA THR A 282 11.33 13.25 14.94
C THR A 282 12.19 12.08 14.44
N THR A 283 12.95 11.49 15.36
CA THR A 283 13.86 10.35 15.10
C THR A 283 13.12 9.16 14.49
N PHE A 284 11.96 8.85 15.07
CA PHE A 284 10.98 7.89 14.57
C PHE A 284 9.65 8.61 14.34
N ASN A 285 8.70 7.92 13.71
CA ASN A 285 7.41 8.48 13.29
C ASN A 285 6.37 8.67 14.41
N SER A 286 6.72 8.41 15.67
CA SER A 286 5.83 8.58 16.82
C SER A 286 5.51 10.04 17.15
N GLY A 287 6.31 10.99 16.64
CA GLY A 287 6.19 12.41 16.97
C GLY A 287 6.82 12.78 18.32
N ASP A 288 7.48 11.85 19.01
CA ASP A 288 8.18 12.10 20.27
C ASP A 288 9.52 12.83 20.00
N CYS A 289 9.62 14.08 20.48
CA CYS A 289 10.81 14.91 20.31
C CYS A 289 11.99 14.51 21.21
N ALA A 290 11.73 13.71 22.26
CA ALA A 290 12.77 13.16 23.13
C ALA A 290 13.35 11.85 22.58
N ALA A 291 12.71 11.24 21.57
CA ALA A 291 13.14 9.96 21.03
C ALA A 291 14.56 10.03 20.49
N THR A 292 15.43 9.13 20.97
CA THR A 292 16.79 8.97 20.47
C THR A 292 16.98 7.57 19.88
N ALA A 293 17.95 7.41 18.97
CA ALA A 293 18.20 6.13 18.30
C ALA A 293 19.35 5.31 18.92
N GLY A 294 19.88 5.76 20.07
CA GLY A 294 20.96 5.08 20.75
C GLY A 294 20.48 3.92 21.63
N GLY A 295 21.45 3.18 22.17
CA GLY A 295 21.22 2.11 23.14
C GLY A 295 21.01 0.72 22.52
N THR A 296 21.08 -0.29 23.37
CA THR A 296 20.81 -1.69 23.01
C THR A 296 19.30 -1.94 22.99
N VAL A 297 18.62 -1.70 24.10
CA VAL A 297 17.15 -1.65 24.16
C VAL A 297 16.70 -0.22 23.92
N ASN A 298 15.83 -0.01 22.94
CA ASN A 298 15.34 1.31 22.56
C ASN A 298 13.82 1.37 22.80
N GLU A 299 13.43 2.06 23.86
CA GLU A 299 12.03 2.14 24.30
C GLU A 299 11.10 2.81 23.27
N TRP A 300 11.63 3.75 22.47
CA TRP A 300 10.88 4.44 21.43
C TRP A 300 10.66 3.60 20.18
N LEU A 301 11.62 2.74 19.82
CA LEU A 301 11.54 1.88 18.65
C LEU A 301 10.79 0.56 18.93
N ASN A 302 10.86 0.05 20.16
CA ASN A 302 10.18 -1.18 20.58
C ASN A 302 8.70 -1.27 20.15
N PRO A 303 7.86 -0.22 20.28
CA PRO A 303 6.48 -0.28 19.82
C PRO A 303 6.32 -0.08 18.31
N LEU A 304 7.32 0.43 17.60
CA LEU A 304 7.23 0.85 16.20
C LEU A 304 7.78 -0.19 15.21
N GLY A 305 8.64 -1.10 15.65
CA GLY A 305 9.13 -2.13 14.74
C GLY A 305 10.12 -3.13 15.31
N ARG A 306 10.46 -4.09 14.45
CA ARG A 306 11.39 -5.19 14.71
C ARG A 306 12.81 -4.77 14.37
N TYR A 307 13.72 -4.77 15.32
CA TYR A 307 15.13 -4.45 15.11
C TYR A 307 16.01 -5.40 15.91
N ARG A 308 17.34 -5.27 15.81
CA ARG A 308 18.31 -6.23 16.34
C ARG A 308 18.05 -6.75 17.76
N TYR A 309 17.70 -5.88 18.70
CA TYR A 309 17.69 -6.24 20.12
C TYR A 309 16.33 -6.73 20.62
N ASN A 310 15.21 -6.17 20.16
CA ASN A 310 13.91 -6.86 20.35
C ASN A 310 13.76 -8.08 19.42
N GLY A 311 14.71 -8.20 18.47
CA GLY A 311 15.05 -9.29 17.58
C GLY A 311 15.60 -10.55 18.21
N GLY A 312 15.75 -10.62 19.55
CA GLY A 312 16.28 -11.80 20.22
C GLY A 312 17.81 -11.95 20.17
N TRP A 313 18.55 -10.89 19.82
CA TRP A 313 19.99 -10.81 20.08
C TRP A 313 20.26 -10.65 21.58
N ASP A 314 21.04 -11.57 22.15
CA ASP A 314 21.42 -11.61 23.56
C ASP A 314 22.63 -10.72 23.92
N GLY A 315 23.17 -9.99 22.94
CA GLY A 315 24.35 -9.15 23.10
C GLY A 315 25.69 -9.89 22.96
N VAL A 316 25.68 -11.21 22.71
CA VAL A 316 26.90 -12.04 22.60
C VAL A 316 27.13 -12.47 21.15
N THR A 317 26.17 -13.19 20.55
CA THR A 317 26.33 -13.73 19.19
C THR A 317 25.13 -13.32 18.34
N LEU A 318 25.40 -12.66 17.22
CA LEU A 318 24.35 -12.31 16.28
C LEU A 318 23.77 -13.58 15.65
N PRO A 319 22.44 -13.70 15.52
CA PRO A 319 21.83 -14.84 14.85
C PRO A 319 22.35 -14.93 13.41
N ASP A 320 22.80 -16.12 13.00
CA ASP A 320 23.19 -16.34 11.60
C ASP A 320 21.93 -16.31 10.73
N TYR A 321 21.94 -15.48 9.68
CA TYR A 321 20.85 -15.36 8.72
C TYR A 321 20.42 -16.71 8.13
N ALA A 322 21.32 -17.68 7.94
CA ALA A 322 20.96 -18.98 7.36
C ALA A 322 20.28 -19.92 8.36
N THR A 323 20.46 -19.69 9.66
CA THR A 323 20.07 -20.66 10.71
C THR A 323 19.28 -20.03 11.86
N CYS A 324 18.96 -18.74 11.82
CA CYS A 324 18.26 -18.07 12.90
C CYS A 324 16.82 -18.59 13.04
N PRO A 325 16.37 -18.88 14.28
CA PRO A 325 14.99 -19.30 14.50
C PRO A 325 14.01 -18.15 14.14
N PRO A 326 12.74 -18.45 13.84
CA PRO A 326 11.73 -17.43 13.50
C PRO A 326 11.55 -16.35 14.57
N SER A 327 11.82 -16.67 15.84
CA SER A 327 11.80 -15.74 16.98
C SER A 327 12.96 -14.76 16.99
N GLN A 328 13.95 -14.95 16.12
CA GLN A 328 15.15 -14.13 15.99
C GLN A 328 15.33 -13.52 14.58
N ALA A 329 14.29 -13.60 13.74
CA ALA A 329 14.32 -13.11 12.37
C ALA A 329 13.36 -11.90 12.20
N THR A 330 12.84 -11.73 10.98
CA THR A 330 11.68 -10.87 10.66
C THR A 330 10.51 -11.16 11.60
N HIS A 331 9.44 -10.38 11.53
CA HIS A 331 8.17 -10.68 12.21
C HIS A 331 7.00 -10.67 11.21
N ILE A 332 5.83 -11.12 11.65
CA ILE A 332 4.58 -10.98 10.90
C ILE A 332 4.34 -9.48 10.65
N VAL A 333 4.00 -9.10 9.42
CA VAL A 333 3.72 -7.69 9.10
C VAL A 333 2.56 -7.16 9.93
N GLY A 334 2.65 -5.90 10.33
CA GLY A 334 1.64 -5.23 11.13
C GLY A 334 1.57 -5.68 12.58
N SER A 335 2.64 -6.24 13.13
CA SER A 335 2.71 -6.63 14.55
C SER A 335 3.10 -5.49 15.49
N TYR A 336 3.58 -4.39 14.92
CA TYR A 336 3.96 -3.17 15.64
C TYR A 336 2.98 -2.04 15.33
N ALA A 337 3.07 -0.93 16.05
CA ALA A 337 2.18 0.20 15.86
C ALA A 337 2.37 0.83 14.46
N PRO A 338 1.28 1.19 13.76
CA PRO A 338 1.37 1.95 12.52
C PRO A 338 1.73 3.41 12.80
N ASN A 339 2.15 4.12 11.76
CA ASN A 339 2.26 5.57 11.79
C ASN A 339 0.90 6.27 11.66
N ALA A 340 0.89 7.61 11.70
CA ALA A 340 -0.34 8.42 11.63
C ALA A 340 -1.15 8.25 10.34
N TRP A 341 -0.58 7.64 9.28
CA TRP A 341 -1.27 7.33 8.03
C TRP A 341 -1.67 5.86 7.90
N GLY A 342 -1.47 5.05 8.94
CA GLY A 342 -1.83 3.64 8.94
C GLY A 342 -0.82 2.75 8.23
N LEU A 343 0.41 3.21 7.98
CA LEU A 343 1.49 2.40 7.43
C LEU A 343 2.25 1.71 8.56
N TYR A 344 2.50 0.41 8.40
CA TYR A 344 3.18 -0.42 9.38
C TYR A 344 4.61 -0.71 8.99
N ASP A 345 5.40 -1.12 9.99
CA ASP A 345 6.76 -1.63 9.83
C ASP A 345 7.70 -0.63 9.12
N MET A 346 7.44 0.68 9.25
CA MET A 346 8.28 1.73 8.66
C MET A 346 9.64 1.90 9.39
N HIS A 347 9.87 1.14 10.47
CA HIS A 347 11.04 1.23 11.35
C HIS A 347 11.56 -0.16 11.73
N GLY A 348 12.19 -0.86 10.79
CA GLY A 348 12.75 -2.20 10.99
C GLY A 348 11.98 -3.25 10.20
N ASN A 349 11.92 -4.47 10.74
CA ASN A 349 11.48 -5.70 10.07
C ASN A 349 12.36 -6.04 8.88
N VAL A 350 12.18 -5.42 7.70
CA VAL A 350 13.15 -5.50 6.61
C VAL A 350 13.50 -4.11 6.07
N ARG A 351 14.71 -3.98 5.54
CA ARG A 351 15.05 -2.85 4.69
C ARG A 351 14.20 -2.90 3.44
N GLU A 352 13.92 -1.74 2.87
CA GLU A 352 13.07 -1.66 1.69
C GLU A 352 13.78 -0.97 0.54
N TRP A 353 13.78 -1.64 -0.61
CA TRP A 353 14.28 -1.07 -1.86
C TRP A 353 13.47 0.15 -2.30
N CYS A 354 14.15 1.25 -2.60
CA CYS A 354 13.58 2.41 -3.29
C CYS A 354 14.03 2.44 -4.75
N ARG A 355 13.29 3.20 -5.57
CA ARG A 355 13.57 3.41 -7.01
C ARG A 355 14.94 4.04 -7.25
N ASP A 356 15.35 4.96 -6.40
CA ASP A 356 16.42 5.92 -6.65
C ASP A 356 17.79 5.23 -6.67
N TRP A 357 18.66 5.74 -7.56
CA TRP A 357 20.10 5.55 -7.39
C TRP A 357 20.56 6.29 -6.14
N HIS A 358 21.44 5.68 -5.35
CA HIS A 358 21.95 6.28 -4.13
C HIS A 358 22.99 7.37 -4.44
N GLN A 359 22.87 8.49 -3.74
CA GLN A 359 23.87 9.55 -3.68
C GLN A 359 24.23 9.85 -2.22
N THR A 360 25.51 10.13 -1.97
CA THR A 360 26.00 10.45 -0.63
C THR A 360 25.50 11.82 -0.16
N VAL A 361 25.45 12.79 -1.06
CA VAL A 361 25.02 14.15 -0.76
C VAL A 361 23.51 14.26 -0.93
N MET A 362 22.83 14.87 0.04
CA MET A 362 21.41 15.17 -0.07
C MET A 362 21.13 16.10 -1.27
N PRO A 363 20.10 15.83 -2.08
CA PRO A 363 19.75 16.69 -3.21
C PRO A 363 19.39 18.11 -2.74
N PRO A 364 19.38 19.13 -3.60
CA PRO A 364 18.81 20.44 -3.24
C PRO A 364 17.31 20.32 -2.95
N ASN A 365 16.67 21.41 -2.52
CA ASN A 365 15.20 21.43 -2.44
C ASN A 365 14.62 21.11 -3.83
N ASP A 366 13.61 20.25 -3.88
CA ASP A 366 13.11 19.72 -5.14
C ASP A 366 11.61 19.39 -5.10
N THR A 367 11.00 19.26 -6.28
CA THR A 367 9.63 18.79 -6.47
C THR A 367 9.64 17.46 -7.22
N ASP A 368 9.03 16.44 -6.62
CA ASP A 368 9.02 15.05 -7.11
C ASP A 368 10.43 14.49 -7.42
N PRO A 369 11.39 14.56 -6.47
CA PRO A 369 12.74 14.06 -6.71
C PRO A 369 12.73 12.56 -7.03
N THR A 370 13.51 12.17 -8.03
CA THR A 370 13.66 10.78 -8.49
C THR A 370 15.10 10.24 -8.36
N GLY A 371 15.95 11.00 -7.68
CA GLY A 371 17.37 10.69 -7.51
C GLY A 371 18.20 10.97 -8.77
N PRO A 372 19.52 10.68 -8.73
CA PRO A 372 20.38 10.81 -9.89
C PRO A 372 20.00 9.82 -11.00
N THR A 373 20.29 10.16 -12.24
CA THR A 373 19.98 9.33 -13.42
C THR A 373 20.83 8.07 -13.52
N THR A 374 22.03 8.08 -12.92
CA THR A 374 22.98 6.96 -12.87
C THR A 374 23.53 6.75 -11.46
N GLY A 375 24.03 5.55 -11.19
CA GLY A 375 24.64 5.20 -9.91
C GLY A 375 25.13 3.77 -9.88
N SER A 376 25.81 3.40 -8.79
CA SER A 376 26.33 2.04 -8.56
C SER A 376 25.49 1.21 -7.59
N THR A 377 24.70 1.88 -6.73
CA THR A 377 23.86 1.25 -5.71
C THR A 377 22.49 1.92 -5.64
N ARG A 378 21.43 1.15 -5.35
CA ARG A 378 20.06 1.65 -5.15
C ARG A 378 19.80 1.92 -3.68
N VAL A 379 18.93 2.87 -3.40
CA VAL A 379 18.57 3.27 -2.04
C VAL A 379 17.83 2.14 -1.31
N GLN A 380 18.15 1.97 -0.02
CA GLN A 380 17.43 1.13 0.93
C GLN A 380 17.02 1.94 2.17
N ARG A 381 15.79 1.76 2.65
CA ARG A 381 15.20 2.50 3.77
C ARG A 381 14.68 1.59 4.88
N GLY A 382 14.30 2.16 6.02
CA GLY A 382 13.57 1.48 7.10
C GLY A 382 14.41 0.86 8.21
N GLY A 383 15.61 0.39 7.89
CA GLY A 383 16.36 -0.49 8.80
C GLY A 383 15.79 -1.92 8.74
N ASP A 384 16.25 -2.82 9.60
CA ASP A 384 15.80 -4.22 9.59
C ASP A 384 15.96 -4.91 10.95
N TRP A 385 15.46 -6.14 11.03
CA TRP A 385 15.53 -6.99 12.21
C TRP A 385 16.94 -7.30 12.73
N TYR A 386 17.98 -7.06 11.93
CA TYR A 386 19.38 -7.33 12.27
C TYR A 386 20.17 -6.06 12.62
N TRP A 387 19.63 -4.89 12.31
CA TRP A 387 20.28 -3.59 12.49
C TRP A 387 19.83 -2.88 13.77
N SER A 388 20.70 -1.98 14.24
CA SER A 388 20.44 -1.23 15.48
C SER A 388 19.36 -0.17 15.27
N ALA A 389 18.90 0.43 16.38
CA ALA A 389 17.91 1.51 16.33
C ALA A 389 18.41 2.73 15.51
N GLU A 390 19.73 2.99 15.49
CA GLU A 390 20.33 4.06 14.70
C GLU A 390 20.08 3.93 13.20
N ASN A 391 19.98 2.70 12.71
CA ASN A 391 19.75 2.40 11.30
C ASN A 391 18.25 2.36 10.94
N CYS A 392 17.36 2.42 11.94
CA CYS A 392 15.91 2.37 11.76
C CYS A 392 15.25 3.76 11.83
N ARG A 393 16.03 4.84 11.94
CA ARG A 393 15.52 6.23 11.97
C ARG A 393 14.79 6.58 10.68
N SER A 394 13.80 7.47 10.74
CA SER A 394 13.06 7.93 9.54
C SER A 394 13.98 8.45 8.43
N GLY A 395 15.05 9.17 8.80
CA GLY A 395 16.01 9.75 7.86
C GLY A 395 17.22 8.87 7.53
N TYR A 396 17.35 7.66 8.10
CA TYR A 396 18.47 6.79 7.76
C TYR A 396 18.35 6.29 6.32
N ARG A 397 19.48 6.24 5.61
CA ARG A 397 19.56 5.80 4.22
C ARG A 397 20.73 4.83 4.03
N GLY A 398 20.40 3.60 3.67
CA GLY A 398 21.36 2.60 3.20
C GLY A 398 21.37 2.49 1.69
N SER A 399 22.25 1.65 1.15
CA SER A 399 22.23 1.27 -0.26
C SER A 399 22.89 -0.08 -0.50
N ALA A 400 22.55 -0.71 -1.62
CA ALA A 400 23.23 -1.91 -2.11
C ALA A 400 23.19 -1.98 -3.64
N THR A 401 24.02 -2.82 -4.25
CA THR A 401 24.02 -2.96 -5.71
C THR A 401 22.71 -3.63 -6.17
N PRO A 402 22.19 -3.31 -7.37
CA PRO A 402 20.87 -3.79 -7.80
C PRO A 402 20.69 -5.31 -7.78
N GLY A 403 21.76 -6.07 -8.05
CA GLY A 403 21.77 -7.53 -8.05
C GLY A 403 21.96 -8.17 -6.67
N THR A 404 22.27 -7.39 -5.62
CA THR A 404 22.44 -7.95 -4.27
C THR A 404 21.12 -8.47 -3.73
N VAL A 405 21.13 -9.71 -3.24
CA VAL A 405 20.07 -10.28 -2.39
C VAL A 405 20.51 -10.22 -0.93
N SER A 406 19.56 -9.98 -0.02
CA SER A 406 19.84 -9.92 1.41
C SER A 406 18.70 -10.50 2.22
N GLY A 407 19.05 -11.27 3.25
CA GLY A 407 18.14 -11.85 4.22
C GLY A 407 17.30 -10.87 5.05
N SER A 408 17.67 -9.59 5.02
CA SER A 408 17.01 -8.52 5.76
C SER A 408 16.53 -7.40 4.85
N CYS A 409 16.42 -7.63 3.54
CA CYS A 409 15.88 -6.65 2.59
C CYS A 409 14.70 -7.22 1.80
N GLY A 410 13.61 -6.48 1.80
CA GLY A 410 12.40 -6.67 1.00
C GLY A 410 12.01 -5.36 0.30
N PHE A 411 10.71 -5.10 0.22
CA PHE A 411 10.16 -3.88 -0.39
C PHE A 411 8.67 -3.71 -0.04
N ARG A 412 8.15 -2.51 -0.27
CA ARG A 412 6.71 -2.25 -0.40
C ARG A 412 6.38 -1.64 -1.75
N VAL A 413 5.14 -1.77 -2.18
CA VAL A 413 4.65 -1.24 -3.46
C VAL A 413 4.22 0.22 -3.30
N MET A 414 4.46 1.02 -4.33
CA MET A 414 3.95 2.38 -4.52
C MET A 414 3.16 2.43 -5.82
N MET A 415 2.17 3.31 -5.94
CA MET A 415 1.48 3.58 -7.21
C MET A 415 1.08 5.05 -7.27
N ASN A 416 1.54 5.79 -8.29
CA ASN A 416 1.12 7.18 -8.44
C ASN A 416 -0.36 7.26 -8.83
N VAL A 417 -1.09 8.20 -8.23
CA VAL A 417 -2.42 8.59 -8.70
C VAL A 417 -2.28 9.33 -10.03
N GLU A 418 -3.12 8.99 -11.01
CA GLU A 418 -3.06 9.52 -12.38
C GLU A 418 -3.38 11.02 -12.47
#